data_AF-A0A0F8VHC4-F1
#
_entry.id   AF-A0A0F8VHC4-F1
#
_cell.length_a   1.000
_cell.length_b   1.000
_cell.length_c   1.000
_cell.angle_alpha   90.00
_cell.angle_beta   90.00
_cell.angle_gamma   90.00
#
_symmetry.space_group_name_H-M   'P 1'
#
loop_
_entity.id
_entity.type
_entity.pdbx_description
1 polymer ?
#
loop_
_entity_poly.entity_id
_entity_poly.type
_entity_poly.pdbx_seq_one_letter_code
_entity_poly.pdbx_strand_id
1 'polypeptide(L)'
;ALKIIEKESGLVERLLRPLSALLLKPTIFENQGFIDRSKLMGIRGRSRKLQLELVRKHGLLQNYYACGGCLLTDANFSNRMRDYFKFNKTLKMEDIHILKYGRHFRFKNAKIIVGRNENENKTLIHLKNPDDLIMEANDIPGPITIIQGKINEEILDYAAKLTLKYSDLKEMNGKVVHGKIYPQMDKEIVIETQNEEIIRKFIL
;
A
#
# COMPACT_ATOMS: atom_id res chain seq x y z
N ALA A 1 -4.02 -20.38 -18.75
CA ALA A 1 -4.64 -19.19 -18.11
C ALA A 1 -6.16 -19.12 -18.33
N LEU A 2 -6.68 -18.87 -19.55
CA LEU A 2 -8.12 -18.63 -19.76
C LEU A 2 -9.03 -19.80 -19.33
N LYS A 3 -8.67 -21.04 -19.67
CA LYS A 3 -9.41 -22.25 -19.24
C LYS A 3 -9.40 -22.47 -17.72
N ILE A 4 -8.32 -22.08 -17.04
CA ILE A 4 -8.21 -22.20 -15.58
C ILE A 4 -9.21 -21.25 -14.93
N ILE A 5 -9.25 -19.99 -15.37
CA ILE A 5 -10.19 -18.99 -14.86
C ILE A 5 -11.65 -19.48 -15.04
N GLU A 6 -11.99 -20.02 -16.20
CA GLU A 6 -13.34 -20.58 -16.44
C GLU A 6 -13.69 -21.71 -15.48
N LYS A 7 -12.75 -22.63 -15.24
CA LYS A 7 -12.96 -23.76 -14.34
C LYS A 7 -13.11 -23.31 -12.89
N GLU A 8 -12.16 -22.51 -12.40
CA GLU A 8 -12.11 -22.05 -10.99
C GLU A 8 -13.26 -21.10 -10.65
N SER A 9 -13.77 -20.34 -11.62
CA SER A 9 -14.96 -19.50 -11.42
C SER A 9 -16.29 -20.24 -11.58
N GLY A 10 -16.28 -21.51 -12.00
CA GLY A 10 -17.50 -22.26 -12.29
C GLY A 10 -18.27 -21.76 -13.53
N LEU A 11 -17.61 -21.02 -14.43
CA LEU A 11 -18.21 -20.37 -15.61
C LEU A 11 -17.76 -21.01 -16.93
N VAL A 12 -17.47 -22.31 -16.90
CA VAL A 12 -17.09 -23.10 -18.10
C VAL A 12 -18.12 -22.88 -19.21
N GLU A 13 -17.62 -22.52 -20.41
CA GLU A 13 -18.42 -22.20 -21.62
C GLU A 13 -19.42 -21.03 -21.49
N ARG A 14 -19.45 -20.36 -20.33
CA ARG A 14 -20.35 -19.24 -20.01
C ARG A 14 -19.65 -17.89 -20.00
N LEU A 15 -18.33 -17.86 -19.84
CA LEU A 15 -17.56 -16.64 -19.65
C LEU A 15 -17.30 -15.91 -20.99
N LEU A 16 -18.15 -14.93 -21.30
CA LEU A 16 -17.96 -14.04 -22.45
C LEU A 16 -16.77 -13.08 -22.22
N ARG A 17 -15.94 -12.92 -23.25
CA ARG A 17 -14.85 -11.93 -23.27
C ARG A 17 -15.04 -11.00 -24.46
N PRO A 18 -15.87 -9.95 -24.35
CA PRO A 18 -16.39 -9.20 -25.50
C PRO A 18 -15.32 -8.63 -26.44
N LEU A 19 -14.20 -8.15 -25.87
CA LEU A 19 -13.12 -7.56 -26.64
C LEU A 19 -12.29 -8.59 -27.42
N SER A 20 -12.31 -9.86 -27.05
CA SER A 20 -11.53 -10.93 -27.69
C SER A 20 -12.40 -12.08 -28.20
N ALA A 21 -13.72 -11.92 -28.24
CA ALA A 21 -14.66 -13.00 -28.48
C ALA A 21 -14.45 -13.67 -29.84
N LEU A 22 -14.14 -12.89 -30.89
CA LEU A 22 -13.91 -13.40 -32.24
C LEU A 22 -12.65 -14.27 -32.36
N LEU A 23 -11.78 -14.27 -31.35
CA LEU A 23 -10.57 -15.11 -31.28
C LEU A 23 -10.77 -16.40 -30.46
N LEU A 24 -11.92 -16.56 -29.82
CA LEU A 24 -12.23 -17.64 -28.89
C LEU A 24 -13.42 -18.46 -29.39
N LYS A 25 -13.64 -19.65 -28.83
CA LYS A 25 -14.86 -20.42 -29.09
C LYS A 25 -16.09 -19.64 -28.57
N PRO A 26 -17.24 -19.73 -29.25
CA PRO A 26 -18.47 -19.12 -28.77
C PRO A 26 -18.91 -19.74 -27.44
N THR A 27 -19.45 -18.89 -26.57
CA THR A 27 -20.10 -19.28 -25.33
C THR A 27 -21.49 -19.87 -25.60
N ILE A 28 -22.07 -20.52 -24.59
CA ILE A 28 -23.45 -21.02 -24.68
C ILE A 28 -24.45 -19.90 -25.02
N PHE A 29 -24.20 -18.68 -24.53
CA PHE A 29 -25.09 -17.53 -24.74
C PHE A 29 -25.00 -16.98 -26.17
N GLU A 30 -23.83 -17.10 -26.81
CA GLU A 30 -23.67 -16.77 -28.23
C GLU A 30 -24.38 -17.83 -29.10
N ASN A 31 -24.21 -19.12 -28.79
CA ASN A 31 -24.84 -20.21 -29.53
C ASN A 31 -26.37 -20.22 -29.40
N GLN A 32 -26.90 -19.82 -28.24
CA GLN A 32 -28.33 -19.69 -27.98
C GLN A 32 -28.94 -18.39 -28.56
N GLY A 33 -28.13 -17.50 -29.15
CA GLY A 33 -28.60 -16.25 -29.74
C GLY A 33 -28.90 -15.13 -28.74
N PHE A 34 -28.64 -15.32 -27.44
CA PHE A 34 -28.75 -14.25 -26.44
C PHE A 34 -27.73 -13.13 -26.67
N ILE A 35 -26.59 -13.46 -27.28
CA ILE A 35 -25.52 -12.52 -27.57
C ILE A 35 -25.20 -12.60 -29.06
N ASP A 36 -25.41 -11.47 -29.75
CA ASP A 36 -25.03 -11.32 -31.15
C ASP A 36 -23.51 -11.19 -31.30
N ARG A 37 -22.86 -12.31 -31.64
CA ARG A 37 -21.40 -12.41 -31.78
C ARG A 37 -20.83 -11.46 -32.84
N SER A 38 -21.61 -11.06 -33.84
CA SER A 38 -21.15 -10.15 -34.90
C SER A 38 -20.82 -8.75 -34.38
N LYS A 39 -21.38 -8.36 -33.23
CA LYS A 39 -21.15 -7.07 -32.56
C LYS A 39 -19.94 -7.08 -31.61
N LEU A 40 -19.28 -8.22 -31.45
CA LEU A 40 -18.11 -8.37 -30.57
C LEU A 40 -16.80 -8.11 -31.32
N MET A 41 -15.68 -8.12 -30.60
CA MET A 41 -14.37 -7.76 -31.17
C MET A 41 -13.37 -8.93 -31.15
N GLY A 42 -12.28 -8.77 -31.89
CA GLY A 42 -11.16 -9.71 -31.98
C GLY A 42 -9.83 -9.08 -31.57
N ILE A 43 -9.80 -8.30 -30.50
CA ILE A 43 -8.59 -7.63 -30.02
C ILE A 43 -7.60 -8.67 -29.48
N ARG A 44 -6.34 -8.61 -29.96
CA ARG A 44 -5.23 -9.46 -29.52
C ARG A 44 -4.05 -8.61 -29.03
N GLY A 45 -3.33 -9.13 -28.04
CA GLY A 45 -2.08 -8.55 -27.55
C GLY A 45 -2.28 -7.55 -26.42
N ARG A 46 -1.27 -6.72 -26.17
CA ARG A 46 -1.25 -5.73 -25.07
C ARG A 46 -1.45 -4.29 -25.53
N SER A 47 -1.59 -4.05 -26.84
CA SER A 47 -1.82 -2.72 -27.39
C SER A 47 -3.19 -2.19 -26.94
N ARG A 48 -3.21 -0.95 -26.44
CA ARG A 48 -4.44 -0.25 -26.05
C ARG A 48 -4.98 0.68 -27.13
N LYS A 49 -4.35 0.73 -28.31
CA LYS A 49 -4.72 1.65 -29.40
C LYS A 49 -6.21 1.55 -29.76
N LEU A 50 -6.67 0.33 -30.05
CA LEU A 50 -8.06 0.08 -30.45
C LEU A 50 -9.07 0.34 -29.31
N GLN A 51 -8.69 0.04 -28.06
CA GLN A 51 -9.52 0.35 -26.89
C GLN A 51 -9.68 1.88 -26.72
N LEU A 52 -8.60 2.64 -26.87
CA LEU A 52 -8.64 4.10 -26.79
C LEU A 52 -9.44 4.72 -27.93
N GLU A 53 -9.32 4.20 -29.16
CA GLU A 53 -10.14 4.63 -30.29
C GLU A 53 -11.63 4.40 -30.03
N LEU A 54 -12.01 3.24 -29.48
CA LEU A 54 -13.39 2.94 -29.10
C LEU A 54 -13.92 3.95 -28.05
N VAL A 55 -13.15 4.17 -26.99
CA VAL A 55 -13.52 5.09 -25.90
C VAL A 55 -13.68 6.52 -26.44
N ARG A 56 -12.80 6.99 -27.34
CA ARG A 56 -12.92 8.29 -28.00
C ARG A 56 -14.17 8.38 -28.87
N LYS A 57 -14.42 7.37 -29.70
CA LYS A 57 -15.58 7.32 -30.61
C LYS A 57 -16.91 7.45 -29.84
N HIS A 58 -16.97 6.91 -28.62
CA HIS A 58 -18.17 6.97 -27.78
C HIS A 58 -18.17 8.15 -26.79
N GLY A 59 -17.20 9.07 -26.84
CA GLY A 59 -17.13 10.20 -25.92
C GLY A 59 -16.88 9.81 -24.46
N LEU A 60 -16.32 8.62 -24.21
CA LEU A 60 -16.08 8.07 -22.87
C LEU A 60 -14.70 8.43 -22.29
N LEU A 61 -13.86 9.14 -23.04
CA LEU A 61 -12.49 9.45 -22.63
C LEU A 61 -12.46 10.74 -21.79
N GLN A 62 -12.76 10.64 -20.50
CA GLN A 62 -12.60 11.77 -19.58
C GLN A 62 -11.18 11.88 -19.04
N ASN A 63 -10.62 10.76 -18.56
CA ASN A 63 -9.25 10.66 -18.06
C ASN A 63 -8.70 9.26 -18.37
N TYR A 64 -7.43 9.17 -18.77
CA TYR A 64 -6.76 7.88 -18.98
C TYR A 64 -5.80 7.61 -17.82
N TYR A 65 -6.14 6.62 -17.02
CA TYR A 65 -5.23 6.05 -16.03
C TYR A 65 -4.71 4.74 -16.57
N ALA A 66 -3.39 4.62 -16.77
CA ALA A 66 -2.80 3.32 -17.00
C ALA A 66 -3.09 2.46 -15.76
N CYS A 67 -3.98 1.47 -15.88
CA CYS A 67 -4.32 0.60 -14.76
C CYS A 67 -3.04 -0.11 -14.27
N GLY A 68 -2.53 0.34 -13.13
CA GLY A 68 -1.69 -0.48 -12.26
C GLY A 68 -2.52 -1.61 -11.66
N GLY A 69 -1.85 -2.67 -11.21
CA GLY A 69 -2.53 -3.73 -10.45
C GLY A 69 -3.22 -3.14 -9.21
N CYS A 70 -4.23 -3.84 -8.70
CA CYS A 70 -4.87 -3.47 -7.43
C CYS A 70 -3.82 -3.57 -6.31
N LEU A 71 -3.69 -2.54 -5.45
CA LEU A 71 -2.76 -2.60 -4.32
C LEU A 71 -3.05 -3.78 -3.36
N LEU A 72 -4.29 -4.28 -3.33
CA LEU A 72 -4.65 -5.49 -2.58
C LEU A 72 -4.10 -6.79 -3.20
N THR A 73 -3.40 -6.72 -4.32
CA THR A 73 -2.63 -7.85 -4.87
C THR A 73 -1.16 -7.80 -4.43
N ASP A 74 -0.69 -6.68 -3.85
CA ASP A 74 0.60 -6.62 -3.18
C ASP A 74 0.47 -7.21 -1.76
N ALA A 75 1.33 -8.18 -1.44
CA ALA A 75 1.25 -8.92 -0.18
C ALA A 75 1.49 -8.00 1.03
N ASN A 76 2.43 -7.05 0.93
CA ASN A 76 2.78 -6.14 2.01
C ASN A 76 1.64 -5.15 2.26
N PHE A 77 1.09 -4.53 1.22
CA PHE A 77 -0.07 -3.64 1.36
C PHE A 77 -1.28 -4.39 1.90
N SER A 78 -1.51 -5.63 1.46
CA SER A 78 -2.58 -6.48 1.98
C SER A 78 -2.42 -6.81 3.46
N ASN A 79 -1.18 -7.05 3.93
CA ASN A 79 -0.89 -7.23 5.35
C ASN A 79 -1.18 -5.93 6.14
N ARG A 80 -0.75 -4.78 5.64
CA ARG A 80 -1.02 -3.47 6.25
C ARG A 80 -2.52 -3.16 6.35
N MET A 81 -3.28 -3.55 5.34
CA MET A 81 -4.75 -3.44 5.33
C MET A 81 -5.40 -4.39 6.34
N ARG A 82 -4.96 -5.66 6.40
CA ARG A 82 -5.43 -6.62 7.42
C ARG A 82 -5.15 -6.13 8.84
N ASP A 83 -3.95 -5.61 9.07
CA ASP A 83 -3.58 -4.96 10.33
C ASP A 83 -4.48 -3.76 10.63
N TYR A 84 -4.73 -2.88 9.65
CA TYR A 84 -5.62 -1.74 9.82
C TYR A 84 -7.03 -2.16 10.24
N PHE A 85 -7.63 -3.15 9.57
CA PHE A 85 -8.95 -3.67 9.94
C PHE A 85 -8.98 -4.34 11.33
N LYS A 86 -7.89 -4.96 11.76
CA LYS A 86 -7.81 -5.63 13.06
C LYS A 86 -7.77 -4.65 14.23
N PHE A 87 -7.08 -3.52 14.08
CA PHE A 87 -6.79 -2.60 15.19
C PHE A 87 -7.66 -1.33 15.19
N ASN A 88 -8.42 -1.06 14.13
CA ASN A 88 -9.30 0.12 14.05
C ASN A 88 -10.76 -0.31 13.99
N LYS A 89 -11.57 0.19 14.94
CA LYS A 89 -13.02 -0.06 14.98
C LYS A 89 -13.77 0.76 13.94
N THR A 90 -13.34 2.00 13.73
CA THR A 90 -13.92 2.93 12.78
C THR A 90 -12.97 3.06 11.60
N LEU A 91 -13.42 2.61 10.43
CA LEU A 91 -12.62 2.61 9.22
C LEU A 91 -12.86 3.91 8.46
N LYS A 92 -11.77 4.58 8.10
CA LYS A 92 -11.76 5.84 7.36
C LYS A 92 -10.94 5.69 6.11
N MET A 93 -11.44 6.24 4.99
CA MET A 93 -10.72 6.17 3.72
C MET A 93 -9.40 6.94 3.79
N GLU A 94 -9.38 8.01 4.57
CA GLU A 94 -8.22 8.89 4.80
C GLU A 94 -7.04 8.10 5.39
N ASP A 95 -7.31 7.19 6.33
CA ASP A 95 -6.29 6.36 6.98
C ASP A 95 -5.62 5.37 6.03
N ILE A 96 -6.25 5.04 4.90
CA ILE A 96 -5.68 4.11 3.92
C ILE A 96 -4.51 4.75 3.16
N HIS A 97 -4.51 6.08 3.03
CA HIS A 97 -3.47 6.79 2.29
C HIS A 97 -2.09 6.60 2.93
N ILE A 98 -1.99 6.67 4.25
CA ILE A 98 -0.71 6.51 4.96
C ILE A 98 -0.12 5.10 4.81
N LEU A 99 -0.97 4.07 4.58
CA LEU A 99 -0.53 2.68 4.42
C LEU A 99 0.32 2.42 3.18
N LYS A 100 0.32 3.35 2.22
CA LYS A 100 1.10 3.26 0.98
C LYS A 100 2.57 3.65 1.17
N TYR A 101 2.90 4.31 2.27
CA TYR A 101 4.20 4.94 2.48
C TYR A 101 4.88 4.38 3.72
N GLY A 102 6.21 4.27 3.66
CA GLY A 102 7.00 3.78 4.78
C GLY A 102 7.01 2.26 4.95
N ARG A 103 7.79 1.86 5.96
CA ARG A 103 7.91 0.51 6.50
C ARG A 103 7.02 0.43 7.73
N HIS A 104 6.07 -0.50 7.74
CA HIS A 104 5.11 -0.60 8.83
C HIS A 104 5.49 -1.73 9.78
N PHE A 105 5.38 -1.42 11.07
CA PHE A 105 5.61 -2.36 12.15
C PHE A 105 4.42 -2.33 13.11
N ARG A 106 4.06 -3.49 13.65
CA ARG A 106 3.08 -3.61 14.73
C ARG A 106 3.77 -4.10 15.98
N PHE A 107 3.97 -3.21 16.94
CA PHE A 107 4.53 -3.54 18.24
C PHE A 107 3.51 -3.28 19.33
N LYS A 108 3.09 -4.35 20.02
CA LYS A 108 1.97 -4.35 20.98
C LYS A 108 0.72 -3.71 20.34
N ASN A 109 0.21 -2.63 20.93
CA ASN A 109 -0.98 -1.91 20.48
C ASN A 109 -0.67 -0.66 19.65
N ALA A 110 0.59 -0.44 19.26
CA ALA A 110 1.01 0.71 18.46
C ALA A 110 1.46 0.33 17.05
N LYS A 111 1.16 1.20 16.08
CA LYS A 111 1.63 1.10 14.71
C LYS A 111 2.81 2.06 14.57
N ILE A 112 3.92 1.57 14.02
CA ILE A 112 5.11 2.40 13.78
C ILE A 112 5.38 2.39 12.29
N ILE A 113 5.54 3.57 11.70
CA ILE A 113 5.72 3.77 10.26
C ILE A 113 7.01 4.54 10.03
N VAL A 114 8.01 3.90 9.43
CA VAL A 114 9.33 4.51 9.18
C VAL A 114 9.44 4.87 7.70
N GLY A 115 9.66 6.15 7.39
CA GLY A 115 9.84 6.63 6.02
C GLY A 115 11.01 5.98 5.30
N ARG A 116 10.89 5.81 3.98
CA ARG A 116 11.95 5.17 3.15
C ARG A 116 12.86 6.16 2.45
N ASN A 117 12.41 7.38 2.26
CA ASN A 117 13.10 8.46 1.56
C ASN A 117 12.47 9.80 1.96
N GLU A 118 13.09 10.90 1.54
CA GLU A 118 12.66 12.26 1.89
C GLU A 118 11.22 12.58 1.42
N ASN A 119 10.81 12.09 0.24
CA ASN A 119 9.46 12.31 -0.27
C ASN A 119 8.41 11.60 0.60
N GLU A 120 8.70 10.38 1.04
CA GLU A 120 7.84 9.68 2.00
C GLU A 120 7.83 10.34 3.36
N ASN A 121 8.96 10.85 3.86
CA ASN A 121 9.02 11.59 5.11
C ASN A 121 8.05 12.78 5.10
N LYS A 122 8.12 13.62 4.06
CA LYS A 122 7.21 14.77 3.87
C LYS A 122 5.74 14.33 3.79
N THR A 123 5.48 13.23 3.08
CA THR A 123 4.13 12.68 2.92
C THR A 123 3.58 12.14 4.24
N LEU A 124 4.40 11.44 5.03
CA LEU A 124 4.01 10.89 6.33
C LEU A 124 3.66 12.00 7.32
N ILE A 125 4.43 13.09 7.36
CA ILE A 125 4.12 14.26 8.19
C ILE A 125 2.75 14.86 7.83
N HIS A 126 2.42 14.92 6.53
CA HIS A 126 1.15 15.47 6.07
C HIS A 126 -0.05 14.55 6.35
N LEU A 127 0.15 13.23 6.28
CA LEU A 127 -0.92 12.23 6.43
C LEU A 127 -1.16 11.77 7.87
N LYS A 128 -0.27 12.12 8.81
CA LYS A 128 -0.38 11.68 10.20
C LYS A 128 -1.58 12.34 10.90
N ASN A 129 -2.17 11.63 11.86
CA ASN A 129 -3.24 12.19 12.68
C ASN A 129 -2.69 13.20 13.70
N PRO A 130 -3.51 14.15 14.19
CA PRO A 130 -3.07 15.12 15.20
C PRO A 130 -2.43 14.49 16.45
N ASP A 131 -2.95 13.33 16.87
CA ASP A 131 -2.47 12.61 18.06
C ASP A 131 -1.28 11.68 17.82
N ASP A 132 -0.91 11.45 16.56
CA ASP A 132 0.25 10.62 16.24
C ASP A 132 1.54 11.35 16.63
N LEU A 133 2.48 10.58 17.19
CA LEU A 133 3.81 11.06 17.53
C LEU A 133 4.73 10.94 16.31
N ILE A 134 5.62 11.91 16.18
CA ILE A 134 6.67 12.00 15.17
C ILE A 134 8.00 11.83 15.88
N MET A 135 8.93 11.12 15.25
CA MET A 135 10.26 10.87 15.78
C MET A 135 11.30 10.90 14.65
N GLU A 136 12.47 11.47 14.93
CA GLU A 136 13.64 11.46 14.04
C GLU A 136 14.94 11.36 14.84
N ALA A 137 16.04 11.00 14.18
CA ALA A 137 17.36 11.00 14.80
C ALA A 137 17.83 12.44 15.02
N ASN A 138 18.41 12.72 16.20
CA ASN A 138 18.97 14.04 16.50
C ASN A 138 20.32 14.18 15.79
N ASP A 139 20.53 15.30 15.09
CA ASP A 139 21.80 15.66 14.43
C ASP A 139 22.32 14.67 13.37
N ILE A 140 21.51 13.69 12.96
CA ILE A 140 21.88 12.64 12.01
C ILE A 140 20.80 12.53 10.94
N PRO A 141 21.16 12.54 9.63
CA PRO A 141 20.21 12.28 8.57
C PRO A 141 19.51 10.93 8.77
N GLY A 142 18.18 10.94 8.66
CA GLY A 142 17.38 9.75 8.94
C GLY A 142 15.94 9.85 8.49
N PRO A 143 15.16 8.80 8.77
CA PRO A 143 13.75 8.75 8.41
C PRO A 143 12.90 9.54 9.40
N ILE A 144 11.73 9.96 8.94
CA ILE A 144 10.64 10.32 9.83
C ILE A 144 9.92 9.04 10.23
N THR A 145 9.74 8.87 11.54
CA THR A 145 8.97 7.78 12.13
C THR A 145 7.67 8.31 12.71
N ILE A 146 6.53 7.74 12.29
CA ILE A 146 5.21 8.03 12.85
C ILE A 146 4.79 6.89 13.79
N ILE A 147 4.30 7.22 14.99
CA ILE A 147 3.81 6.27 15.98
C ILE A 147 2.34 6.55 16.25
N GLN A 148 1.49 5.57 15.96
CA GLN A 148 0.03 5.66 16.09
C GLN A 148 -0.47 4.70 17.18
N GLY A 149 -1.45 5.13 17.96
CA GLY A 149 -2.11 4.33 19.00
C GLY A 149 -1.69 4.69 20.42
N LYS A 150 -1.84 3.74 21.37
CA LYS A 150 -1.49 3.96 22.77
C LYS A 150 0.02 3.82 22.98
N ILE A 151 0.68 4.92 23.28
CA ILE A 151 2.14 5.00 23.42
C ILE A 151 2.53 4.84 24.89
N ASN A 152 3.53 3.98 25.15
CA ASN A 152 4.21 3.84 26.44
C ASN A 152 5.73 3.80 26.22
N GLU A 153 6.51 3.77 27.30
CA GLU A 153 7.98 3.80 27.23
C GLU A 153 8.57 2.68 26.36
N GLU A 154 8.10 1.43 26.51
CA GLU A 154 8.58 0.32 25.69
C GLU A 154 8.31 0.50 24.18
N ILE A 155 7.20 1.14 23.82
CA ILE A 155 6.87 1.46 22.42
C ILE A 155 7.77 2.59 21.90
N LEU A 156 8.03 3.60 22.73
CA LEU A 156 8.95 4.69 22.39
C LEU A 156 10.36 4.15 22.16
N ASP A 157 10.86 3.30 23.05
CA ASP A 157 12.16 2.65 22.93
C ASP A 157 12.27 1.82 21.64
N TYR A 158 11.23 1.04 21.33
CA TYR A 158 11.23 0.25 20.11
C TYR A 158 11.18 1.12 18.85
N ALA A 159 10.40 2.20 18.84
CA ALA A 159 10.36 3.15 17.74
C ALA A 159 11.68 3.93 17.59
N ALA A 160 12.35 4.28 18.69
CA ALA A 160 13.64 4.94 18.71
C ALA A 160 14.71 4.04 18.06
N LYS A 161 14.76 2.76 18.45
CA LYS A 161 15.63 1.75 17.83
C LYS A 161 15.37 1.60 16.33
N LEU A 162 14.10 1.59 15.90
CA LEU A 162 13.76 1.55 14.48
C LEU A 162 14.24 2.80 13.74
N THR A 163 14.03 3.98 14.31
CA THR A 163 14.43 5.26 13.73
C THR A 163 15.93 5.32 13.53
N LEU A 164 16.70 5.00 14.57
CA LEU A 164 18.17 4.98 14.50
C LEU A 164 18.69 3.93 13.52
N LYS A 165 18.10 2.73 13.50
CA LYS A 165 18.52 1.66 12.56
C LYS A 165 18.44 2.10 11.09
N TYR A 166 17.40 2.86 10.74
CA TYR A 166 17.18 3.31 9.38
C TYR A 166 17.78 4.70 9.11
N SER A 167 18.52 5.25 10.07
CA SER A 167 19.30 6.49 9.94
C SER A 167 20.75 6.20 9.54
N ASP A 168 21.52 7.25 9.29
CA ASP A 168 22.95 7.17 8.97
C ASP A 168 23.86 7.02 10.22
N LEU A 169 23.28 6.67 11.37
CA LEU A 169 24.03 6.43 12.62
C LEU A 169 25.04 5.30 12.45
N LYS A 170 26.31 5.57 12.79
CA LYS A 170 27.41 4.61 12.76
C LYS A 170 27.83 4.10 14.14
N GLU A 171 27.38 4.78 15.19
CA GLU A 171 27.75 4.48 16.57
C GLU A 171 26.77 3.50 17.21
N MET A 172 27.17 2.89 18.33
CA MET A 172 26.30 1.99 19.09
C MET A 172 25.15 2.73 19.78
N ASN A 173 25.36 4.01 20.13
CA ASN A 173 24.40 4.86 20.81
C ASN A 173 23.90 5.95 19.87
N GLY A 174 22.59 6.20 19.88
CA GLY A 174 22.00 7.31 19.16
C GLY A 174 20.99 8.05 20.00
N LYS A 175 20.76 9.30 19.62
CA LYS A 175 19.77 10.17 20.23
C LYS A 175 18.64 10.39 19.23
N VAL A 176 17.40 10.30 19.69
CA VAL A 176 16.21 10.64 18.91
C VAL A 176 15.44 11.76 19.59
N VAL A 177 14.81 12.60 18.77
CA VAL A 177 13.85 13.60 19.22
C VAL A 177 12.45 13.16 18.80
N HIS A 178 11.44 13.45 19.61
CA HIS A 178 10.06 13.14 19.29
C HIS A 178 9.06 14.18 19.82
N GLY A 179 7.91 14.28 19.15
CA GLY A 179 6.87 15.24 19.50
C GLY A 179 5.61 15.07 18.64
N LYS A 180 4.56 15.83 18.93
CA LYS A 180 3.33 15.81 18.11
C LYS A 180 3.38 16.79 16.93
N ILE A 181 4.26 17.78 16.97
CA ILE A 181 4.34 18.87 15.98
C ILE A 181 5.72 18.83 15.35
N TYR A 182 5.79 18.82 14.02
CA TYR A 182 7.04 18.90 13.28
C TYR A 182 7.24 20.33 12.77
N PRO A 183 8.46 20.93 12.84
CA PRO A 183 9.71 20.36 13.40
C PRO A 183 9.87 20.60 14.91
N GLN A 184 8.84 21.09 15.61
CA GLN A 184 8.90 21.44 17.03
C GLN A 184 8.79 20.22 17.94
N MET A 185 9.88 19.45 18.02
CA MET A 185 10.01 18.25 18.86
C MET A 185 11.00 18.52 20.00
N ASP A 186 10.55 18.33 21.24
CA ASP A 186 11.24 18.77 22.46
C ASP A 186 11.62 17.63 23.41
N LYS A 187 11.15 16.40 23.14
CA LYS A 187 11.44 15.23 23.97
C LYS A 187 12.55 14.39 23.35
N GLU A 188 13.50 14.01 24.18
CA GLU A 188 14.71 13.31 23.77
C GLU A 188 14.79 11.93 24.41
N ILE A 189 15.27 10.95 23.64
CA ILE A 189 15.56 9.61 24.12
C ILE A 189 16.95 9.23 23.61
N VAL A 190 17.80 8.76 24.52
CA VAL A 190 19.11 8.18 24.19
C VAL A 190 18.99 6.67 24.31
N ILE A 191 19.34 5.95 23.26
CA ILE A 191 19.18 4.49 23.24
C ILE A 191 20.31 3.78 22.49
N GLU A 192 20.68 2.61 23.01
CA GLU A 192 21.56 1.66 22.34
C GLU A 192 20.84 1.01 21.15
N THR A 193 21.51 1.02 20.00
CA THR A 193 21.08 0.27 18.82
C THR A 193 21.15 -1.24 19.09
N GLN A 194 20.17 -2.01 18.59
CA GLN A 194 20.12 -3.47 18.77
C GLN A 194 20.38 -4.25 17.48
N ASN A 195 20.80 -5.51 17.67
CA ASN A 195 21.02 -6.50 16.62
C ASN A 195 19.79 -6.72 15.71
N GLU A 196 20.06 -7.04 14.44
CA GLU A 196 19.08 -7.05 13.35
C GLU A 196 17.86 -7.97 13.54
N GLU A 197 18.00 -9.07 14.30
CA GLU A 197 17.00 -10.14 14.43
C GLU A 197 15.71 -9.69 15.12
N ILE A 198 15.81 -8.82 16.13
CA ILE A 198 14.63 -8.40 16.94
C ILE A 198 13.69 -7.49 16.13
N ILE A 199 14.24 -6.78 15.14
CA ILE A 199 13.51 -5.76 14.39
C ILE A 199 12.67 -6.36 13.26
N ARG A 200 13.06 -7.50 12.68
CA ARG A 200 12.30 -8.14 11.59
C ARG A 200 11.03 -8.83 12.07
N LYS A 201 10.90 -9.14 13.36
CA LYS A 201 9.79 -9.93 13.93
C LYS A 201 8.41 -9.27 13.77
N PHE A 202 8.37 -7.94 13.64
CA PHE A 202 7.13 -7.17 13.72
C PHE A 202 6.76 -6.43 12.43
N ILE A 203 7.44 -6.73 11.32
CA ILE A 203 7.17 -6.12 10.02
C ILE A 203 5.83 -6.59 9.45
N LEU A 204 5.09 -5.66 8.82
CA LEU A 204 3.81 -5.91 8.14
C LEU A 204 3.97 -5.97 6.61
#